data_AF-A0A821B9C8-F1
#
_entry.id   AF-A0A821B9C8-F1
#
_cell.length_a   1.000
_cell.length_b   1.000
_cell.length_c   1.000
_cell.angle_alpha   90.00
_cell.angle_beta   90.00
_cell.angle_gamma   90.00
#
_symmetry.space_group_name_H-M   'P 1'
#
loop_
_entity.id
_entity.type
_entity.pdbx_description
1 polymer ?
#
loop_
_entity_poly.entity_id
_entity_poly.type
_entity_poly.pdbx_seq_one_letter_code
_entity_poly.pdbx_strand_id
1 'polypeptide(L)'
;MDWCLCYYFLTIIFYVTIIADIGHIRTIDVQQDERIRLECTVTSKLDAEEAMWMRIRPPHNPDILTYRDSVVYAPDRIQLEQRRLSSSINANGTFIDTYFLTLTILRPNIDDEGRYICSRGRNIFAEYDLFIIVPPQFVDDNSFIQQRTIIEGSTLQLSCSAYGRPKPSITWFYRTNDRRNVPFGDGTSCQDTICELRLGNYSRHDPTMIECVADNEKSTRISKIFNVDVYYPPKLTTNIRTFTGSNSIDVLLHCTSVSNPPAPITWLDNNKQQIINNSTIYDIKTIDHSSTLSFSVYPQKQSSFVFYCQSNNSIGIDEKSVNISNFIQLDSIIIRETTTTTTITTITTIALPTSTIIYDLSPTRKQKTLRPSRARSRPVTITTTMLTGTATISSSNTLIYSSPNNLFYLILSLLVICFV
;
A
#
# COMPACT_ATOMS: atom_id res chain seq x y z
N MET A 1 -38.01 -57.35 16.47
CA MET A 1 -38.11 -56.18 17.38
C MET A 1 -37.94 -54.87 16.59
N ASP A 2 -38.25 -54.83 15.28
CA ASP A 2 -37.85 -53.73 14.39
C ASP A 2 -39.02 -52.98 13.73
N TRP A 3 -40.19 -52.97 14.37
CA TRP A 3 -41.33 -52.16 13.93
C TRP A 3 -41.59 -50.95 14.82
N CYS A 4 -41.06 -50.93 16.06
CA CYS A 4 -41.19 -49.78 16.98
C CYS A 4 -40.20 -48.65 16.67
N LEU A 5 -38.97 -48.97 16.23
CA LEU A 5 -37.94 -47.96 15.95
C LEU A 5 -38.24 -47.14 14.68
N CYS A 6 -38.83 -47.76 13.66
CA CYS A 6 -39.21 -47.08 12.43
C CYS A 6 -40.41 -46.13 12.64
N TYR A 7 -41.36 -46.51 13.50
CA TYR A 7 -42.47 -45.65 13.90
C TYR A 7 -41.98 -44.46 14.74
N TYR A 8 -41.04 -44.68 15.67
CA TYR A 8 -40.42 -43.60 16.44
C TYR A 8 -39.64 -42.62 15.56
N PHE A 9 -38.83 -43.11 14.61
CA PHE A 9 -38.09 -42.27 13.67
C PHE A 9 -39.01 -41.52 12.70
N LEU A 10 -40.08 -42.13 12.19
CA LEU A 10 -41.06 -41.44 11.36
C LEU A 10 -41.87 -40.42 12.17
N THR A 11 -42.24 -40.71 13.42
CA THR A 11 -42.87 -39.71 14.28
C THR A 11 -41.92 -38.60 14.67
N ILE A 12 -40.62 -38.84 14.87
CA ILE A 12 -39.63 -37.79 15.13
C ILE A 12 -39.37 -36.97 13.87
N ILE A 13 -39.28 -37.57 12.69
CA ILE A 13 -39.14 -36.85 11.42
C ILE A 13 -40.41 -36.05 11.12
N PHE A 14 -41.61 -36.59 11.37
CA PHE A 14 -42.88 -35.86 11.28
C PHE A 14 -43.01 -34.78 12.38
N TYR A 15 -42.51 -34.99 13.60
CA TYR A 15 -42.52 -33.97 14.66
C TYR A 15 -41.47 -32.88 14.40
N VAL A 16 -40.33 -33.23 13.78
CA VAL A 16 -39.29 -32.29 13.34
C VAL A 16 -39.71 -31.55 12.07
N THR A 17 -40.52 -32.14 11.19
CA THR A 17 -41.11 -31.44 10.02
C THR A 17 -42.41 -30.69 10.33
N ILE A 18 -43.15 -31.05 11.38
CA ILE A 18 -44.35 -30.33 11.85
C ILE A 18 -43.98 -29.18 12.83
N ILE A 19 -42.77 -29.15 13.38
CA ILE A 19 -42.23 -27.99 14.12
C ILE A 19 -41.42 -27.03 13.22
N ALA A 20 -41.18 -27.39 11.96
CA ALA A 20 -40.43 -26.56 11.01
C ALA A 20 -41.33 -25.61 10.19
N ASP A 21 -42.18 -24.84 10.86
CA ASP A 21 -42.55 -23.48 10.40
C ASP A 21 -43.04 -22.61 11.57
N ILE A 22 -42.42 -22.76 12.75
CA ILE A 22 -42.38 -21.65 13.72
C ILE A 22 -41.38 -20.67 13.11
N GLY A 23 -41.90 -19.73 12.32
CA GLY A 23 -41.10 -18.81 11.51
C GLY A 23 -39.93 -18.23 12.30
N HIS A 24 -38.71 -18.49 11.85
CA HIS A 24 -37.51 -17.89 12.43
C HIS A 24 -37.68 -16.36 12.53
N ILE A 25 -37.31 -15.79 13.67
CA ILE A 25 -37.22 -14.34 13.85
C ILE A 25 -36.32 -13.78 12.75
N ARG A 26 -36.83 -12.82 11.98
CA ARG A 26 -36.13 -12.23 10.86
C ARG A 26 -35.30 -11.05 11.33
N THR A 27 -33.98 -11.17 11.30
CA THR A 27 -33.09 -10.04 11.60
C THR A 27 -33.00 -9.10 10.40
N ILE A 28 -33.27 -7.82 10.61
CA ILE A 28 -33.21 -6.76 9.59
C ILE A 28 -32.25 -5.68 10.06
N ASP A 29 -31.24 -5.47 9.25
CA ASP A 29 -30.29 -4.39 9.33
C ASP A 29 -30.77 -3.25 8.41
N VAL A 30 -31.05 -2.07 8.96
CA VAL A 30 -31.50 -0.90 8.18
C VAL A 30 -30.59 0.29 8.44
N GLN A 31 -30.19 1.03 7.41
CA GLN A 31 -29.44 2.26 7.61
C GLN A 31 -30.33 3.32 8.26
N GLN A 32 -29.75 4.13 9.15
CA GLN A 32 -30.44 5.26 9.73
C GLN A 32 -31.03 6.16 8.63
N ASP A 33 -32.25 6.65 8.86
CA ASP A 33 -33.04 7.46 7.93
C ASP A 33 -33.47 6.75 6.62
N GLU A 34 -33.08 5.50 6.39
CA GLU A 34 -33.53 4.70 5.25
C GLU A 34 -34.88 4.03 5.53
N ARG A 35 -35.89 4.34 4.71
CA ARG A 35 -37.24 3.81 4.87
C ARG A 35 -37.24 2.27 4.89
N ILE A 36 -37.89 1.67 5.89
CA ILE A 36 -38.11 0.22 5.97
C ILE A 36 -39.60 -0.13 6.02
N ARG A 37 -39.94 -1.29 5.46
CA ARG A 37 -41.30 -1.87 5.45
C ARG A 37 -41.25 -3.28 6.02
N LEU A 38 -41.97 -3.52 7.12
CA LEU A 38 -42.23 -4.83 7.69
C LEU A 38 -43.60 -5.32 7.21
N GLU A 39 -43.70 -6.60 6.88
CA GLU A 39 -44.87 -7.18 6.24
C GLU A 39 -45.34 -8.41 6.98
N CYS A 40 -46.64 -8.62 7.04
CA CYS A 40 -47.20 -9.76 7.76
C CYS A 40 -48.49 -10.20 7.08
N THR A 41 -48.66 -11.52 6.93
CA THR A 41 -49.90 -12.09 6.41
C THR A 41 -50.60 -12.85 7.53
N VAL A 42 -51.81 -12.42 7.87
CA VAL A 42 -52.61 -13.01 8.94
C VAL A 42 -53.83 -13.69 8.36
N THR A 43 -53.98 -14.98 8.59
CA THR A 43 -55.14 -15.77 8.20
C THR A 43 -56.00 -16.08 9.42
N SER A 44 -57.29 -15.77 9.38
CA SER A 44 -58.18 -15.98 10.53
C SER A 44 -59.64 -16.16 10.16
N LYS A 45 -60.36 -16.86 11.03
CA LYS A 45 -61.83 -16.92 10.99
C LYS A 45 -62.45 -15.54 11.25
N LEU A 46 -63.59 -15.26 10.61
CA LEU A 46 -64.50 -14.16 10.96
C LEU A 46 -64.85 -14.30 12.46
N ASP A 47 -64.77 -13.23 13.25
CA ASP A 47 -64.97 -13.15 14.72
C ASP A 47 -63.78 -13.45 15.65
N ALA A 48 -62.57 -13.70 15.13
CA ALA A 48 -61.39 -13.79 16.01
C ALA A 48 -60.84 -12.39 16.41
N GLU A 49 -60.05 -12.34 17.49
CA GLU A 49 -59.34 -11.13 17.97
C GLU A 49 -58.53 -10.46 16.85
N GLU A 50 -58.44 -9.13 16.78
CA GLU A 50 -57.79 -8.43 15.67
C GLU A 50 -56.26 -8.62 15.59
N ALA A 51 -55.72 -8.46 14.37
CA ALA A 51 -54.28 -8.50 14.14
C ALA A 51 -53.65 -7.17 14.55
N MET A 52 -52.44 -7.23 15.10
CA MET A 52 -51.74 -6.05 15.59
C MET A 52 -50.22 -6.16 15.48
N TRP A 53 -49.59 -5.00 15.33
CA TRP A 53 -48.16 -4.79 15.49
C TRP A 53 -47.84 -4.35 16.92
N MET A 54 -46.87 -5.00 17.51
CA MET A 54 -46.27 -4.61 18.79
C MET A 54 -44.75 -4.53 18.67
N ARG A 55 -44.13 -3.61 19.40
CA ARG A 55 -42.67 -3.47 19.48
C ARG A 55 -42.19 -3.71 20.90
N ILE A 56 -41.25 -4.63 21.07
CA ILE A 56 -40.60 -4.91 22.36
C ILE A 56 -39.23 -4.24 22.37
N ARG A 57 -39.01 -3.35 23.35
CA ARG A 57 -37.73 -2.67 23.59
C ARG A 57 -37.21 -3.03 24.98
N PRO A 58 -36.21 -3.91 25.14
CA PRO A 58 -35.59 -4.12 26.45
C PRO A 58 -34.91 -2.82 26.91
N PRO A 59 -35.08 -2.33 28.17
CA PRO A 59 -35.77 -2.91 29.33
C PRO A 59 -37.24 -2.44 29.52
N HIS A 60 -37.83 -1.77 28.53
CA HIS A 60 -39.19 -1.21 28.57
C HIS A 60 -40.29 -2.23 28.21
N ASN A 61 -41.53 -1.88 28.56
CA ASN A 61 -42.73 -2.65 28.19
C ASN A 61 -42.99 -2.59 26.67
N PRO A 62 -43.73 -3.58 26.11
CA PRO A 62 -44.11 -3.56 24.70
C PRO A 62 -44.98 -2.35 24.36
N ASP A 63 -44.61 -1.65 23.29
CA ASP A 63 -45.39 -0.59 22.67
C ASP A 63 -46.41 -1.22 21.70
N ILE A 64 -47.71 -0.93 21.86
CA ILE A 64 -48.73 -1.33 20.88
C ILE A 64 -48.79 -0.28 19.78
N LEU A 65 -48.42 -0.65 18.56
CA LEU A 65 -48.36 0.28 17.43
C LEU A 65 -49.72 0.39 16.72
N THR A 66 -50.46 -0.72 16.60
CA THR A 66 -51.82 -0.76 16.00
C THR A 66 -52.83 -1.46 16.88
N TYR A 67 -54.08 -1.00 16.87
CA TYR A 67 -55.26 -1.67 17.44
C TYR A 67 -56.53 -1.19 16.74
N ARG A 68 -57.46 -2.07 16.33
CA ARG A 68 -58.74 -1.67 15.68
C ARG A 68 -58.56 -0.72 14.51
N ASP A 69 -57.63 -1.09 13.62
CA ASP A 69 -57.22 -0.32 12.44
C ASP A 69 -56.74 1.12 12.76
N SER A 70 -56.45 1.39 14.04
CA SER A 70 -56.06 2.69 14.55
C SER A 70 -54.65 2.62 15.15
N VAL A 71 -53.90 3.72 15.05
CA VAL A 71 -52.58 3.83 15.66
C VAL A 71 -52.77 4.17 17.14
N VAL A 72 -52.26 3.32 18.04
CA VAL A 72 -52.35 3.56 19.50
C VAL A 72 -51.17 4.36 19.99
N TYR A 73 -49.97 3.94 19.57
CA TYR A 73 -48.72 4.56 19.96
C TYR A 73 -47.71 4.45 18.83
N ALA A 74 -47.57 5.50 18.03
CA ALA A 74 -46.50 5.59 17.06
C ALA A 74 -46.19 7.07 16.74
N PRO A 75 -44.91 7.46 16.59
CA PRO A 75 -44.57 8.78 16.08
C PRO A 75 -45.02 8.94 14.62
N ASP A 76 -45.20 10.19 14.16
CA ASP A 76 -45.68 10.55 12.79
C ASP A 76 -44.89 9.90 11.64
N ARG A 77 -43.69 9.40 11.93
CA ARG A 77 -42.79 8.71 11.01
C ARG A 77 -43.10 7.22 10.82
N ILE A 78 -44.06 6.64 11.55
CA ILE A 78 -44.51 5.25 11.39
C ILE A 78 -45.89 5.23 10.74
N GLN A 79 -46.01 4.49 9.64
CA GLN A 79 -47.24 4.31 8.88
C GLN A 79 -47.67 2.85 8.93
N LEU A 80 -48.98 2.63 9.11
CA LEU A 80 -49.55 1.31 9.29
C LEU A 80 -50.68 1.14 8.26
N GLU A 81 -50.62 0.06 7.50
CA GLU A 81 -51.58 -0.26 6.45
C GLU A 81 -52.07 -1.69 6.59
N GLN A 82 -53.38 -1.91 6.41
CA GLN A 82 -54.00 -3.23 6.39
C GLN A 82 -54.81 -3.41 5.11
N ARG A 83 -54.61 -4.52 4.41
CA ARG A 83 -55.33 -4.88 3.18
C ARG A 83 -55.84 -6.31 3.24
N ARG A 84 -57.15 -6.51 3.11
CA ARG A 84 -57.73 -7.86 2.94
C ARG A 84 -57.28 -8.44 1.59
N LEU A 85 -56.65 -9.60 1.61
CA LEU A 85 -56.18 -10.33 0.43
C LEU A 85 -57.24 -11.28 -0.11
N SER A 86 -57.92 -12.02 0.77
CA SER A 86 -58.91 -13.01 0.37
C SER A 86 -59.92 -13.29 1.49
N SER A 87 -61.06 -13.83 1.07
CA SER A 87 -62.11 -14.38 1.93
C SER A 87 -62.51 -15.73 1.36
N SER A 88 -62.31 -16.80 2.12
CA SER A 88 -62.70 -18.15 1.74
C SER A 88 -63.62 -18.77 2.78
N ILE A 89 -64.29 -19.86 2.44
CA ILE A 89 -65.11 -20.63 3.36
C ILE A 89 -64.44 -22.01 3.48
N ASN A 90 -64.14 -22.46 4.69
CA ASN A 90 -63.58 -23.79 4.88
C ASN A 90 -64.65 -24.89 4.74
N ALA A 91 -64.22 -26.15 4.75
CA ALA A 91 -65.10 -27.32 4.63
C ALA A 91 -66.23 -27.37 5.70
N ASN A 92 -66.06 -26.66 6.82
CA ASN A 92 -67.01 -26.62 7.93
C ASN A 92 -67.94 -25.39 7.86
N GLY A 93 -67.93 -24.63 6.77
CA GLY A 93 -68.78 -23.45 6.59
C GLY A 93 -68.32 -22.18 7.31
N THR A 94 -67.11 -22.14 7.89
CA THR A 94 -66.58 -20.93 8.55
C THR A 94 -65.82 -20.06 7.55
N PHE A 95 -66.14 -18.77 7.52
CA PHE A 95 -65.39 -17.77 6.77
C PHE A 95 -63.97 -17.61 7.33
N ILE A 96 -62.98 -17.61 6.44
CA ILE A 96 -61.56 -17.36 6.72
C ILE A 96 -61.13 -16.17 5.87
N ASP A 97 -60.72 -15.10 6.54
CA ASP A 97 -60.11 -13.94 5.93
C ASP A 97 -58.60 -13.96 6.04
N THR A 98 -57.96 -13.54 4.96
CA THR A 98 -56.52 -13.31 4.91
C THR A 98 -56.28 -11.82 4.80
N TYR A 99 -55.52 -11.27 5.74
CA TYR A 99 -55.11 -9.87 5.76
C TYR A 99 -53.60 -9.75 5.54
N PHE A 100 -53.21 -8.69 4.85
CA PHE A 100 -51.84 -8.24 4.71
C PHE A 100 -51.65 -6.97 5.52
N LEU A 101 -50.82 -7.04 6.54
CA LEU A 101 -50.48 -5.94 7.40
C LEU A 101 -49.09 -5.43 7.03
N THR A 102 -48.93 -4.12 7.03
CA THR A 102 -47.68 -3.45 6.74
C THR A 102 -47.39 -2.41 7.81
N LEU A 103 -46.16 -2.42 8.31
CA LEU A 103 -45.59 -1.37 9.15
C LEU A 103 -44.43 -0.74 8.40
N THR A 104 -44.56 0.55 8.09
CA THR A 104 -43.51 1.33 7.43
C THR A 104 -42.92 2.32 8.41
N ILE A 105 -41.59 2.37 8.52
CA ILE A 105 -40.86 3.41 9.24
C ILE A 105 -40.17 4.30 8.22
N LEU A 106 -40.57 5.56 8.13
CA LEU A 106 -40.13 6.48 7.08
C LEU A 106 -38.68 6.96 7.25
N ARG A 107 -38.29 7.24 8.50
CA ARG A 107 -36.96 7.70 8.88
C ARG A 107 -36.58 7.02 10.18
N PRO A 108 -36.08 5.77 10.13
CA PRO A 108 -35.74 5.03 11.34
C PRO A 108 -34.53 5.64 12.05
N ASN A 109 -34.56 5.62 13.37
CA ASN A 109 -33.48 6.09 14.24
C ASN A 109 -33.19 5.04 15.33
N ILE A 110 -32.12 5.24 16.10
CA ILE A 110 -31.65 4.28 17.10
C ILE A 110 -32.77 3.82 18.07
N ASP A 111 -33.75 4.68 18.38
CA ASP A 111 -34.86 4.35 19.29
C ASP A 111 -35.92 3.41 18.69
N ASP A 112 -35.84 3.13 17.38
CA ASP A 112 -36.67 2.13 16.71
C ASP A 112 -36.14 0.72 16.80
N GLU A 113 -34.90 0.53 17.25
CA GLU A 113 -34.39 -0.81 17.45
C GLU A 113 -35.25 -1.62 18.40
N GLY A 114 -35.41 -2.90 18.08
CA GLY A 114 -36.15 -3.82 18.91
C GLY A 114 -36.86 -4.89 18.11
N ARG A 115 -37.68 -5.67 18.82
CA ARG A 115 -38.41 -6.78 18.24
C ARG A 115 -39.82 -6.34 17.85
N TYR A 116 -40.13 -6.40 16.57
CA TYR A 116 -41.46 -6.14 16.04
C TYR A 116 -42.19 -7.46 15.82
N ILE A 117 -43.35 -7.59 16.44
CA ILE A 117 -44.17 -8.80 16.38
C ILE A 117 -45.50 -8.44 15.73
N CYS A 118 -45.82 -9.14 14.66
CA CYS A 118 -47.16 -9.19 14.12
C CYS A 118 -47.88 -10.38 14.74
N SER A 119 -48.91 -10.10 15.52
CA SER A 119 -49.67 -11.13 16.23
C SER A 119 -51.17 -10.92 16.07
N ARG A 120 -51.91 -11.99 16.27
CA ARG A 120 -53.37 -11.98 16.38
C ARG A 120 -53.74 -12.82 17.59
N GLY A 121 -54.15 -12.15 18.66
CA GLY A 121 -54.27 -12.77 19.97
C GLY A 121 -52.96 -13.39 20.42
N ARG A 122 -52.96 -14.69 20.70
CA ARG A 122 -51.75 -15.44 21.10
C ARG A 122 -50.95 -15.98 19.93
N ASN A 123 -51.46 -15.87 18.71
CA ASN A 123 -50.80 -16.42 17.53
C ASN A 123 -49.86 -15.38 16.93
N ILE A 124 -48.59 -15.73 16.77
CA ILE A 124 -47.58 -14.89 16.15
C ILE A 124 -47.47 -15.29 14.68
N PHE A 125 -47.52 -14.30 13.78
CA PHE A 125 -47.47 -14.50 12.33
C PHE A 125 -46.17 -14.01 11.71
N ALA A 126 -45.51 -13.04 12.35
CA ALA A 126 -44.17 -12.61 11.97
C ALA A 126 -43.44 -12.00 13.16
N GLU A 127 -42.14 -12.25 13.25
CA GLU A 127 -41.22 -11.61 14.19
C GLU A 127 -40.03 -11.04 13.44
N TYR A 128 -39.67 -9.80 13.78
CA TYR A 128 -38.55 -9.08 13.20
C TYR A 128 -37.67 -8.51 14.31
N ASP A 129 -36.37 -8.80 14.28
CA ASP A 129 -35.38 -8.10 15.10
C ASP A 129 -34.77 -6.99 14.23
N LEU A 130 -35.16 -5.74 14.49
CA LEU A 130 -34.71 -4.56 13.74
C LEU A 130 -33.48 -3.94 14.42
N PHE A 131 -32.39 -3.83 13.66
CA PHE A 131 -31.15 -3.15 14.05
C PHE A 131 -30.91 -1.94 13.15
N ILE A 132 -30.56 -0.82 13.75
CA ILE A 132 -30.28 0.44 13.06
C ILE A 132 -28.77 0.57 12.89
N ILE A 133 -28.36 0.60 11.63
CA ILE A 133 -26.97 0.83 11.26
C ILE A 133 -26.75 2.34 11.15
N VAL A 134 -25.80 2.83 11.94
CA VAL A 134 -25.28 4.18 11.84
C VAL A 134 -23.87 4.06 11.26
N PRO A 135 -23.62 4.58 10.04
CA PRO A 135 -22.30 4.54 9.41
C PRO A 135 -21.21 5.13 10.32
N PRO A 136 -19.97 4.59 10.28
CA PRO A 136 -18.85 5.16 10.98
C PRO A 136 -18.65 6.63 10.61
N GLN A 137 -18.35 7.46 11.60
CA GLN A 137 -17.99 8.86 11.42
C GLN A 137 -16.85 9.21 12.37
N PHE A 138 -15.82 9.89 11.87
CA PHE A 138 -14.70 10.33 12.71
C PHE A 138 -15.16 11.45 13.64
N VAL A 139 -14.76 11.34 14.90
CA VAL A 139 -14.93 12.40 15.88
C VAL A 139 -13.70 13.29 15.79
N ASP A 140 -13.87 14.49 15.23
CA ASP A 140 -12.80 15.49 15.21
C ASP A 140 -12.68 16.12 16.60
N ASP A 141 -11.87 15.48 17.44
CA ASP A 141 -11.59 15.99 18.76
C ASP A 141 -10.25 16.75 18.73
N ASN A 142 -10.35 18.08 18.76
CA ASN A 142 -9.22 19.02 18.81
C ASN A 142 -8.41 18.89 20.11
N SER A 143 -8.89 18.11 21.10
CA SER A 143 -8.18 17.88 22.37
C SER A 143 -7.03 16.88 22.26
N PHE A 144 -7.00 16.03 21.23
CA PHE A 144 -5.90 15.08 21.03
C PHE A 144 -4.78 15.72 20.22
N ILE A 145 -3.58 15.73 20.81
CA ILE A 145 -2.36 16.18 20.15
C ILE A 145 -2.10 15.26 18.95
N GLN A 146 -2.31 15.79 17.74
CA GLN A 146 -1.84 15.14 16.51
C GLN A 146 -0.42 15.64 16.26
N GLN A 147 0.57 14.99 16.88
CA GLN A 147 1.97 15.25 16.58
C GLN A 147 2.28 14.71 15.17
N ARG A 148 1.99 15.55 14.18
CA ARG A 148 2.29 15.27 12.77
C ARG A 148 3.75 15.57 12.46
N THR A 149 4.37 16.50 13.19
CA THR A 149 5.78 16.83 13.05
C THR A 149 6.55 16.36 14.27
N ILE A 150 7.59 15.55 14.05
CA ILE A 150 8.40 14.95 15.12
C ILE A 150 9.89 15.03 14.78
N ILE A 151 10.74 14.96 15.79
CA ILE A 151 12.21 14.90 15.59
C ILE A 151 12.60 13.45 15.38
N GLU A 152 13.56 13.18 14.48
CA GLU A 152 14.10 11.84 14.23
C GLU A 152 14.56 11.17 15.54
N GLY A 153 14.13 9.92 15.73
CA GLY A 153 14.39 9.13 16.94
C GLY A 153 13.41 9.38 18.10
N SER A 154 12.48 10.33 17.96
CA SER A 154 11.42 10.54 18.95
C SER A 154 10.26 9.53 18.80
N THR A 155 9.31 9.56 19.73
CA THR A 155 8.11 8.71 19.68
C THR A 155 6.99 9.44 18.97
N LEU A 156 6.46 8.84 17.90
CA LEU A 156 5.24 9.30 17.24
C LEU A 156 4.01 8.83 18.02
N GLN A 157 3.09 9.74 18.32
CA GLN A 157 1.80 9.41 18.91
C GLN A 157 0.67 9.98 18.04
N LEU A 158 -0.21 9.11 17.55
CA LEU A 158 -1.40 9.46 16.79
C LEU A 158 -2.64 8.93 17.50
N SER A 159 -3.77 9.63 17.33
CA SER A 159 -5.06 9.22 17.88
C SER A 159 -6.13 9.29 16.79
N CYS A 160 -7.00 8.28 16.77
CA CYS A 160 -8.13 8.20 15.88
C CYS A 160 -9.36 7.75 16.66
N SER A 161 -10.48 8.47 16.50
CA SER A 161 -11.73 8.20 17.19
C SER A 161 -12.87 8.20 16.18
N ALA A 162 -13.75 7.21 16.27
CA ALA A 162 -14.90 7.09 15.40
C ALA A 162 -16.11 6.59 16.18
N TYR A 163 -17.29 7.13 15.86
CA TYR A 163 -18.56 6.64 16.35
C TYR A 163 -19.32 5.93 15.24
N GLY A 164 -20.25 5.05 15.59
CA GLY A 164 -21.10 4.32 14.66
C GLY A 164 -21.90 3.25 15.39
N ARG A 165 -22.88 2.65 14.70
CA ARG A 165 -23.68 1.53 15.21
C ARG A 165 -23.76 0.45 14.13
N PRO A 166 -23.34 -0.80 14.37
CA PRO A 166 -22.57 -1.26 15.54
C PRO A 166 -21.31 -0.44 15.79
N LYS A 167 -20.76 -0.51 17.00
CA LYS A 167 -19.55 0.24 17.38
C LYS A 167 -18.40 -0.09 16.40
N PRO A 168 -17.79 0.90 15.72
CA PRO A 168 -16.75 0.62 14.75
C PRO A 168 -15.46 0.13 15.43
N SER A 169 -14.79 -0.80 14.77
CA SER A 169 -13.40 -1.14 15.05
C SER A 169 -12.47 -0.15 14.34
N ILE A 170 -11.36 0.21 14.97
CA ILE A 170 -10.34 1.08 14.37
C ILE A 170 -9.07 0.27 14.17
N THR A 171 -8.55 0.27 12.95
CA THR A 171 -7.29 -0.40 12.59
C THR A 171 -6.35 0.58 11.94
N TRP A 172 -5.08 0.54 12.33
CA TRP A 172 -4.03 1.38 11.75
C TRP A 172 -3.31 0.65 10.63
N PHE A 173 -2.87 1.40 9.62
CA PHE A 173 -2.10 0.89 8.49
C PHE A 173 -0.99 1.87 8.11
N TYR A 174 0.17 1.33 7.71
CA TYR A 174 1.10 2.10 6.89
C TYR A 174 0.58 2.13 5.46
N ARG A 175 0.58 3.31 4.85
CA ARG A 175 0.25 3.44 3.43
C ARG A 175 1.54 3.47 2.64
N THR A 176 1.83 2.37 1.95
CA THR A 176 2.97 2.31 1.03
C THR A 176 2.58 2.87 -0.35
N ASN A 177 3.57 3.27 -1.14
CA ASN A 177 3.33 3.80 -2.50
C ASN A 177 2.62 2.79 -3.43
N ASP A 178 2.77 1.50 -3.15
CA ASP A 178 2.09 0.37 -3.80
C ASP A 178 0.68 0.09 -3.24
N ARG A 179 0.12 1.01 -2.43
CA ARG A 179 -1.24 0.97 -1.86
C ARG A 179 -1.53 -0.30 -1.06
N ARG A 180 -0.49 -0.92 -0.47
CA ARG A 180 -0.68 -2.02 0.46
C ARG A 180 -0.87 -1.44 1.85
N ASN A 181 -1.97 -1.84 2.47
CA ASN A 181 -2.28 -1.51 3.84
C ASN A 181 -1.67 -2.63 4.70
N VAL A 182 -0.54 -2.35 5.35
CA VAL A 182 0.09 -3.29 6.28
C VAL A 182 -0.38 -2.91 7.69
N PRO A 183 -1.12 -3.80 8.39
CA PRO A 183 -1.63 -3.50 9.73
C PRO A 183 -0.48 -3.37 10.73
N PHE A 184 -0.63 -2.49 11.70
CA PHE A 184 0.28 -2.46 12.86
C PHE A 184 0.01 -3.67 13.75
N GLY A 185 1.04 -4.48 14.00
CA GLY A 185 0.96 -5.61 14.95
C GLY A 185 1.11 -5.18 16.41
N ASP A 186 1.96 -4.18 16.68
CA ASP A 186 2.31 -3.69 18.01
C ASP A 186 2.14 -2.15 18.11
N GLY A 187 1.82 -1.64 19.30
CA GLY A 187 1.78 -0.20 19.60
C GLY A 187 0.40 0.47 19.47
N THR A 188 -0.66 -0.31 19.22
CA THR A 188 -2.05 0.18 19.23
C THR A 188 -2.69 -0.04 20.60
N SER A 189 -3.36 0.98 21.13
CA SER A 189 -4.15 0.89 22.36
C SER A 189 -5.51 1.54 22.15
N CYS A 190 -6.60 0.78 22.33
CA CYS A 190 -7.97 1.26 22.14
C CYS A 190 -8.71 1.32 23.47
N GLN A 191 -9.25 2.50 23.80
CA GLN A 191 -10.14 2.71 24.93
C GLN A 191 -11.44 3.34 24.41
N ASP A 192 -12.56 2.67 24.65
CA ASP A 192 -13.87 3.05 24.13
C ASP A 192 -13.86 3.29 22.61
N THR A 193 -14.13 4.52 22.15
CA THR A 193 -14.15 4.88 20.72
C THR A 193 -12.82 5.43 20.22
N ILE A 194 -11.83 5.58 21.10
CA ILE A 194 -10.53 6.21 20.81
C ILE A 194 -9.47 5.12 20.73
N CYS A 195 -8.69 5.11 19.64
CA CYS A 195 -7.56 4.25 19.45
C CYS A 195 -6.29 5.07 19.20
N GLU A 196 -5.29 4.88 20.05
CA GLU A 196 -3.99 5.51 19.95
C GLU A 196 -2.96 4.58 19.30
N LEU A 197 -2.06 5.15 18.52
CA LEU A 197 -0.90 4.50 17.93
C LEU A 197 0.37 5.16 18.47
N ARG A 198 1.27 4.37 19.06
CA ARG A 198 2.55 4.84 19.59
C ARG A 198 3.70 4.09 18.92
N LEU A 199 4.56 4.82 18.21
CA LEU A 199 5.73 4.28 17.52
C LEU A 199 6.99 4.95 18.05
N GLY A 200 7.81 4.20 18.77
CA GLY A 200 9.08 4.69 19.31
C GLY A 200 10.19 4.73 18.25
N ASN A 201 11.19 5.60 18.47
CA ASN A 201 12.38 5.72 17.62
C ASN A 201 12.05 5.91 16.13
N TYR A 202 11.08 6.77 15.83
CA TYR A 202 10.58 6.96 14.48
C TYR A 202 11.60 7.73 13.62
N SER A 203 11.86 7.23 12.41
CA SER A 203 12.97 7.62 11.54
C SER A 203 12.48 8.33 10.28
N ARG A 204 13.35 9.13 9.65
CA ARG A 204 13.08 9.73 8.34
C ARG A 204 12.94 8.70 7.21
N HIS A 205 13.28 7.44 7.48
CA HIS A 205 13.16 6.32 6.55
C HIS A 205 11.86 5.53 6.74
N ASP A 206 11.07 5.85 7.77
CA ASP A 206 9.78 5.23 8.04
C ASP A 206 8.68 5.84 7.13
N PRO A 207 7.52 5.15 6.97
CA PRO A 207 6.48 5.61 6.06
C PRO A 207 5.78 6.89 6.52
N THR A 208 5.89 7.96 5.74
CA THR A 208 5.32 9.29 6.06
C THR A 208 3.80 9.37 6.02
N MET A 209 3.11 8.31 5.57
CA MET A 209 1.65 8.26 5.50
C MET A 209 1.12 7.10 6.33
N ILE A 210 0.40 7.45 7.39
CA ILE A 210 -0.26 6.51 8.28
C ILE A 210 -1.77 6.69 8.14
N GLU A 211 -2.51 5.59 8.01
CA GLU A 211 -3.96 5.59 7.80
C GLU A 211 -4.64 4.89 8.98
N CYS A 212 -5.64 5.52 9.61
CA CYS A 212 -6.60 4.80 10.43
C CYS A 212 -7.86 4.51 9.63
N VAL A 213 -8.40 3.31 9.79
CA VAL A 213 -9.63 2.86 9.14
C VAL A 213 -10.64 2.53 10.23
N ALA A 214 -11.84 3.08 10.12
CA ALA A 214 -12.97 2.76 10.98
C ALA A 214 -13.98 1.91 10.20
N ASP A 215 -14.34 0.75 10.75
CA ASP A 215 -15.23 -0.22 10.12
C ASP A 215 -16.19 -0.84 11.15
N ASN A 216 -17.48 -0.80 10.86
CA ASN A 216 -18.53 -1.44 11.67
C ASN A 216 -19.12 -2.70 11.01
N GLU A 217 -18.51 -3.19 9.92
CA GLU A 217 -18.89 -4.38 9.15
C GLU A 217 -20.26 -4.35 8.47
N LYS A 218 -21.09 -3.35 8.78
CA LYS A 218 -22.49 -3.22 8.37
C LYS A 218 -22.73 -2.07 7.40
N SER A 219 -21.74 -1.22 7.19
CA SER A 219 -21.84 -0.06 6.31
C SER A 219 -20.48 0.25 5.68
N THR A 220 -20.42 1.34 4.91
CA THR A 220 -19.18 1.75 4.26
C THR A 220 -18.12 2.16 5.29
N ARG A 221 -16.96 1.48 5.28
CA ARG A 221 -15.80 1.89 6.06
C ARG A 221 -15.28 3.27 5.64
N ILE A 222 -14.69 3.99 6.58
CA ILE A 222 -14.04 5.29 6.35
C ILE A 222 -12.58 5.26 6.79
N SER A 223 -11.77 6.17 6.25
CA SER A 223 -10.35 6.25 6.54
C SER A 223 -9.87 7.68 6.74
N LYS A 224 -8.94 7.90 7.68
CA LYS A 224 -8.28 9.19 7.92
C LYS A 224 -6.77 9.01 7.78
N ILE A 225 -6.15 9.87 6.98
CA ILE A 225 -4.72 9.82 6.65
C ILE A 225 -3.98 10.90 7.45
N PHE A 226 -2.87 10.50 8.04
CA PHE A 226 -1.92 11.34 8.76
C PHE A 226 -0.63 11.43 7.94
N ASN A 227 -0.24 12.66 7.60
CA ASN A 227 1.05 12.95 7.01
C ASN A 227 2.04 13.29 8.13
N VAL A 228 3.01 12.40 8.33
CA VAL A 228 4.07 12.54 9.32
C VAL A 228 5.26 13.23 8.66
N ASP A 229 5.71 14.31 9.28
CA ASP A 229 6.87 15.10 8.88
C ASP A 229 7.99 14.93 9.91
N VAL A 230 9.14 14.39 9.48
CA VAL A 230 10.23 14.03 10.39
C VAL A 230 11.36 15.04 10.23
N TYR A 231 11.68 15.75 11.30
CA TYR A 231 12.74 16.75 11.37
C TYR A 231 14.06 16.11 11.81
N TYR A 232 15.15 16.44 11.13
CA TYR A 232 16.49 15.90 11.37
C TYR A 232 17.57 16.92 10.97
N PRO A 233 18.75 16.89 11.62
CA PRO A 233 19.83 17.82 11.32
C PRO A 233 20.40 17.57 9.91
N PRO A 234 21.06 18.57 9.30
CA PRO A 234 21.71 18.39 8.02
C PRO A 234 22.77 17.28 8.07
N LYS A 235 22.87 16.53 6.98
CA LYS A 235 23.94 15.56 6.75
C LYS A 235 24.61 15.88 5.42
N LEU A 236 25.87 16.29 5.50
CA LEU A 236 26.65 16.77 4.38
C LEU A 236 27.46 15.66 3.72
N THR A 237 27.49 15.70 2.39
CA THR A 237 28.38 14.87 1.55
C THR A 237 29.17 15.77 0.63
N THR A 238 30.49 15.56 0.55
CA THR A 238 31.40 16.38 -0.26
C THR A 238 32.11 15.55 -1.32
N ASN A 239 32.31 16.13 -2.50
CA ASN A 239 33.10 15.55 -3.60
C ASN A 239 34.01 16.62 -4.23
N ILE A 240 35.17 16.22 -4.71
CA ILE A 240 36.15 17.10 -5.34
C ILE A 240 36.34 16.66 -6.78
N ARG A 241 36.34 17.63 -7.71
CA ARG A 241 36.77 17.43 -9.09
C ARG A 241 37.82 18.46 -9.45
N THR A 242 38.85 18.04 -10.19
CA THR A 242 39.94 18.91 -10.62
C THR A 242 40.16 18.76 -12.12
N PHE A 243 40.42 19.87 -12.81
CA PHE A 243 40.75 19.90 -14.24
C PHE A 243 42.08 20.60 -14.42
N THR A 244 43.05 19.91 -15.03
CA THR A 244 44.38 20.47 -15.27
C THR A 244 44.36 21.30 -16.56
N GLY A 245 44.56 22.60 -16.42
CA GLY A 245 44.81 23.54 -17.52
C GLY A 245 46.31 23.67 -17.81
N SER A 246 46.66 24.57 -18.72
CA SER A 246 48.05 24.82 -19.11
C SER A 246 48.91 25.42 -17.97
N ASN A 247 48.34 26.36 -17.21
CA ASN A 247 49.03 27.07 -16.12
C ASN A 247 48.27 27.05 -14.79
N SER A 248 47.09 26.42 -14.74
CA SER A 248 46.21 26.39 -13.57
C SER A 248 45.55 25.02 -13.42
N ILE A 249 45.07 24.73 -12.22
CA ILE A 249 44.20 23.59 -11.95
C ILE A 249 42.87 24.16 -11.49
N ASP A 250 41.81 23.94 -12.27
CA ASP A 250 40.47 24.36 -11.91
C ASP A 250 39.87 23.32 -10.97
N VAL A 251 39.49 23.77 -9.78
CA VAL A 251 38.96 22.96 -8.70
C VAL A 251 37.48 23.23 -8.55
N LEU A 252 36.67 22.17 -8.51
CA LEU A 252 35.25 22.21 -8.23
C LEU A 252 34.99 21.38 -6.97
N LEU A 253 34.59 22.07 -5.90
CA LEU A 253 34.16 21.44 -4.66
C LEU A 253 32.64 21.36 -4.68
N HIS A 254 32.11 20.15 -4.61
CA HIS A 254 30.69 19.89 -4.60
C HIS A 254 30.27 19.45 -3.21
N CYS A 255 29.19 20.03 -2.70
CA CYS A 255 28.62 19.69 -1.41
C CYS A 255 27.11 19.52 -1.51
N THR A 256 26.57 18.44 -0.95
CA THR A 256 25.13 18.18 -0.88
C THR A 256 24.69 18.03 0.57
N SER A 257 23.50 18.53 0.89
CA SER A 257 22.91 18.52 2.25
C SER A 257 21.56 17.84 2.23
N VAL A 258 21.41 16.76 3.01
CA VAL A 258 20.10 16.15 3.27
C VAL A 258 19.64 16.60 4.65
N SER A 259 18.55 17.37 4.71
CA SER A 259 18.04 18.01 5.93
C SER A 259 16.51 18.20 5.86
N ASN A 260 15.87 18.18 7.03
CA ASN A 260 14.50 18.66 7.19
C ASN A 260 14.34 19.33 8.57
N PRO A 261 13.97 20.63 8.67
CA PRO A 261 13.70 21.56 7.59
C PRO A 261 14.91 21.78 6.65
N PRO A 262 14.68 22.24 5.41
CA PRO A 262 15.75 22.50 4.46
C PRO A 262 16.82 23.45 5.03
N ALA A 263 18.07 23.03 4.96
CA ALA A 263 19.23 23.76 5.48
C ALA A 263 20.08 24.34 4.33
N PRO A 264 20.36 25.65 4.28
CA PRO A 264 21.25 26.23 3.28
C PRO A 264 22.69 25.76 3.47
N ILE A 265 23.47 25.78 2.40
CA ILE A 265 24.89 25.44 2.41
C ILE A 265 25.72 26.72 2.33
N THR A 266 26.70 26.84 3.22
CA THR A 266 27.69 27.93 3.25
C THR A 266 29.10 27.37 3.14
N TRP A 267 29.92 27.97 2.27
CA TRP A 267 31.33 27.63 2.15
C TRP A 267 32.19 28.52 3.05
N LEU A 268 33.14 27.92 3.76
CA LEU A 268 34.10 28.60 4.63
C LEU A 268 35.53 28.32 4.16
N ASP A 269 36.40 29.30 4.32
CA ASP A 269 37.83 29.18 4.04
C ASP A 269 38.59 28.46 5.16
N ASN A 270 39.92 28.37 5.04
CA ASN A 270 40.77 27.72 6.03
C ASN A 270 40.68 28.36 7.44
N ASN A 271 40.34 29.66 7.51
CA ASN A 271 40.17 30.42 8.74
C ASN A 271 38.73 30.40 9.26
N LYS A 272 37.86 29.52 8.71
CA LYS A 272 36.42 29.44 9.04
C LYS A 272 35.64 30.72 8.68
N GLN A 273 36.16 31.55 7.79
CA GLN A 273 35.45 32.73 7.32
C GLN A 273 34.58 32.39 6.11
N GLN A 274 33.39 32.97 6.06
CA GLN A 274 32.47 32.73 4.96
C GLN A 274 33.04 33.22 3.64
N ILE A 275 33.04 32.33 2.64
CA ILE A 275 33.45 32.66 1.29
C ILE A 275 32.32 33.41 0.60
N ILE A 276 32.64 34.61 0.11
CA ILE A 276 31.72 35.46 -0.63
C ILE A 276 31.79 35.06 -2.11
N ASN A 277 30.63 34.90 -2.75
CA ASN A 277 30.56 34.63 -4.17
C ASN A 277 31.14 35.82 -4.95
N ASN A 278 32.26 35.59 -5.63
CA ASN A 278 32.96 36.57 -6.43
C ASN A 278 33.57 35.84 -7.62
N SER A 279 32.94 35.96 -8.79
CA SER A 279 33.30 35.24 -10.02
C SER A 279 34.75 35.41 -10.49
N THR A 280 35.50 36.34 -9.91
CA THR A 280 36.94 36.51 -10.18
C THR A 280 37.85 35.59 -9.35
N ILE A 281 37.39 35.11 -8.19
CA ILE A 281 38.18 34.28 -7.26
C ILE A 281 37.44 32.98 -6.92
N TYR A 282 36.17 33.09 -6.52
CA TYR A 282 35.32 31.99 -6.09
C TYR A 282 33.95 32.11 -6.76
N ASP A 283 33.61 31.17 -7.64
CA ASP A 283 32.27 31.07 -8.24
C ASP A 283 31.44 30.04 -7.45
N ILE A 284 30.41 30.51 -6.75
CA ILE A 284 29.50 29.66 -5.97
C ILE A 284 28.18 29.52 -6.73
N LYS A 285 27.80 28.27 -7.01
CA LYS A 285 26.52 27.92 -7.62
C LYS A 285 25.75 26.98 -6.71
N THR A 286 24.60 27.44 -6.22
CA THR A 286 23.71 26.65 -5.35
C THR A 286 22.42 26.33 -6.09
N ILE A 287 22.04 25.05 -6.08
CA ILE A 287 20.84 24.51 -6.72
C ILE A 287 20.22 23.53 -5.71
N ASP A 288 19.01 23.83 -5.25
CA ASP A 288 18.26 23.05 -4.27
C ASP A 288 19.10 22.68 -3.02
N HIS A 289 19.36 21.38 -2.83
CA HIS A 289 20.10 20.78 -1.73
C HIS A 289 21.61 20.65 -2.00
N SER A 290 22.11 21.32 -3.03
CA SER A 290 23.49 21.19 -3.52
C SER A 290 24.14 22.54 -3.73
N SER A 291 25.43 22.66 -3.41
CA SER A 291 26.26 23.82 -3.70
C SER A 291 27.60 23.41 -4.29
N THR A 292 28.09 24.18 -5.27
CA THR A 292 29.38 23.98 -5.91
C THR A 292 30.22 25.25 -5.81
N LEU A 293 31.42 25.12 -5.26
CA LEU A 293 32.44 26.17 -5.18
C LEU A 293 33.53 25.89 -6.24
N SER A 294 33.74 26.84 -7.16
CA SER A 294 34.71 26.73 -8.25
C SER A 294 35.80 27.81 -8.14
N PHE A 295 37.06 27.42 -8.31
CA PHE A 295 38.21 28.33 -8.30
C PHE A 295 39.42 27.68 -8.98
N SER A 296 40.44 28.48 -9.33
CA SER A 296 41.66 28.00 -9.98
C SER A 296 42.86 28.10 -9.03
N VAL A 297 43.67 27.03 -8.96
CA VAL A 297 44.91 26.96 -8.19
C VAL A 297 46.11 27.04 -9.12
N TYR A 298 47.15 27.79 -8.73
CA TYR A 298 48.36 27.99 -9.53
C TYR A 298 49.58 27.32 -8.87
N PRO A 299 50.43 26.57 -9.61
CA PRO A 299 51.48 25.68 -9.07
C PRO A 299 52.61 26.31 -8.22
N GLN A 300 52.58 27.61 -7.96
CA GLN A 300 53.63 28.33 -7.21
C GLN A 300 53.15 29.00 -5.91
N LYS A 301 51.84 28.97 -5.62
CA LYS A 301 51.28 29.54 -4.40
C LYS A 301 50.65 28.44 -3.57
N GLN A 302 51.30 28.11 -2.45
CA GLN A 302 50.81 27.29 -1.32
C GLN A 302 50.41 25.84 -1.69
N SER A 303 50.98 24.88 -0.96
CA SER A 303 50.94 23.45 -1.33
C SER A 303 49.65 22.73 -0.90
N SER A 304 48.83 23.35 -0.05
CA SER A 304 47.61 22.76 0.48
C SER A 304 46.58 23.81 0.86
N PHE A 305 45.31 23.53 0.56
CA PHE A 305 44.16 24.36 0.87
C PHE A 305 43.10 23.50 1.58
N VAL A 306 42.45 24.07 2.59
CA VAL A 306 41.32 23.45 3.28
C VAL A 306 40.13 24.37 3.17
N PHE A 307 39.01 23.80 2.72
CA PHE A 307 37.72 24.47 2.65
C PHE A 307 36.73 23.71 3.51
N TYR A 308 35.71 24.39 4.02
CA TYR A 308 34.64 23.75 4.77
C TYR A 308 33.30 24.02 4.10
N CYS A 309 32.48 22.99 3.98
CA CYS A 309 31.06 23.12 3.69
C CYS A 309 30.31 22.99 5.01
N GLN A 310 29.48 23.97 5.34
CA GLN A 310 28.67 23.98 6.56
C GLN A 310 27.19 24.16 6.21
N SER A 311 26.31 23.52 6.97
CA SER A 311 24.86 23.67 6.84
C SER A 311 24.19 23.56 8.20
N ASN A 312 23.11 24.32 8.39
CA ASN A 312 22.42 24.48 9.67
C ASN A 312 20.90 24.57 9.46
N ASN A 313 20.13 23.82 10.26
CA ASN A 313 18.69 24.00 10.41
C ASN A 313 18.28 24.08 11.89
N SER A 314 16.97 24.19 12.15
CA SER A 314 16.42 24.26 13.51
C SER A 314 16.76 23.07 14.41
N ILE A 315 17.23 21.95 13.86
CA ILE A 315 17.57 20.73 14.62
C ILE A 315 19.08 20.65 14.90
N GLY A 316 19.93 21.18 14.03
CA GLY A 316 21.38 21.16 14.26
C GLY A 316 22.22 21.61 13.08
N ILE A 317 23.53 21.37 13.20
CA ILE A 317 24.57 21.83 12.28
C ILE A 317 25.43 20.63 11.88
N ASP A 318 25.83 20.59 10.61
CA ASP A 318 26.87 19.68 10.13
C ASP A 318 27.90 20.47 9.32
N GLU A 319 29.14 19.99 9.37
CA GLU A 319 30.28 20.61 8.72
C GLU A 319 31.25 19.55 8.19
N LYS A 320 31.69 19.72 6.94
CA LYS A 320 32.67 18.84 6.29
C LYS A 320 33.84 19.63 5.74
N SER A 321 35.05 19.21 6.11
CA SER A 321 36.29 19.72 5.55
C SER A 321 36.62 19.03 4.22
N VAL A 322 37.11 19.82 3.28
CA VAL A 322 37.55 19.40 1.96
C VAL A 322 39.01 19.82 1.81
N ASN A 323 39.90 18.84 1.88
CA ASN A 323 41.33 19.06 1.84
C ASN A 323 41.85 18.87 0.41
N ILE A 324 42.68 19.80 -0.03
CA ILE A 324 43.31 19.79 -1.33
C ILE A 324 44.81 19.88 -1.11
N SER A 325 45.57 18.92 -1.64
CA SER A 325 47.02 18.79 -1.43
C SER A 325 47.69 18.17 -2.66
N ASN A 326 49.02 18.30 -2.74
CA ASN A 326 49.91 17.65 -3.74
C ASN A 326 49.82 18.19 -5.18
N PHE A 327 49.60 19.49 -5.38
CA PHE A 327 49.82 20.13 -6.69
C PHE A 327 51.31 20.47 -6.89
N ILE A 328 52.19 19.46 -6.89
CA ILE A 328 53.63 19.65 -7.05
C ILE A 328 54.00 19.78 -8.53
N GLN A 329 54.65 20.92 -8.84
CA GLN A 329 55.49 21.31 -9.99
C GLN A 329 55.19 20.74 -11.39
N LEU A 330 54.80 21.62 -12.32
CA LEU A 330 55.18 21.45 -13.73
C LEU A 330 56.71 21.49 -13.78
N ASP A 331 57.36 20.33 -13.91
CA ASP A 331 58.78 20.26 -14.21
C ASP A 331 59.02 21.01 -15.53
N SER A 332 59.82 22.07 -15.46
CA SER A 332 60.35 22.71 -16.66
C SER A 332 61.17 21.67 -17.42
N ILE A 333 60.61 21.13 -18.51
CA ILE A 333 61.34 20.25 -19.42
C ILE A 333 62.46 21.07 -20.06
N ILE A 334 63.66 21.02 -19.50
CA ILE A 334 64.88 21.52 -20.15
C ILE A 334 65.25 20.46 -21.20
N ILE A 335 64.87 20.69 -22.45
CA ILE A 335 65.35 19.88 -23.58
C ILE A 335 66.84 20.19 -23.74
N ARG A 336 67.73 19.27 -23.32
CA ARG A 336 69.13 19.29 -23.74
C ARG A 336 69.22 18.58 -25.09
N GLU A 337 69.45 19.33 -26.15
CA GLU A 337 69.80 18.74 -27.44
C GLU A 337 71.19 18.07 -27.32
N THR A 338 71.24 16.75 -27.38
CA THR A 338 72.49 16.02 -27.64
C THR A 338 72.55 15.68 -29.12
N THR A 339 73.37 16.41 -29.86
CA THR A 339 73.76 16.06 -31.22
C THR A 339 74.80 14.93 -31.18
N THR A 340 74.39 13.70 -31.49
CA THR A 340 75.33 12.61 -31.74
C THR A 340 75.54 12.43 -33.24
N THR A 341 76.72 12.77 -33.73
CA THR A 341 77.21 12.41 -35.06
C THR A 341 77.71 10.97 -35.06
N THR A 342 76.96 10.06 -35.67
CA THR A 342 77.42 8.68 -35.95
C THR A 342 78.12 8.61 -37.31
N THR A 343 79.42 8.33 -37.30
CA THR A 343 80.18 7.89 -38.48
C THR A 343 79.86 6.43 -38.78
N ILE A 344 79.40 6.14 -39.99
CA ILE A 344 79.10 4.79 -40.48
C ILE A 344 80.39 4.19 -41.05
N THR A 345 80.86 3.08 -40.50
CA THR A 345 81.82 2.21 -41.19
C THR A 345 81.41 0.74 -41.14
N THR A 346 81.14 0.26 -42.35
CA THR A 346 81.23 -1.11 -42.87
C THR A 346 80.19 -2.16 -42.48
N ILE A 347 79.61 -2.69 -43.56
CA ILE A 347 78.58 -3.72 -43.70
C ILE A 347 79.28 -5.09 -43.68
N THR A 348 78.75 -6.03 -42.90
CA THR A 348 78.90 -7.46 -43.20
C THR A 348 77.56 -8.16 -43.01
N THR A 349 77.05 -8.71 -44.11
CA THR A 349 75.92 -9.63 -44.20
C THR A 349 76.36 -11.04 -43.83
N ILE A 350 75.54 -11.80 -43.10
CA ILE A 350 75.34 -13.26 -43.28
C ILE A 350 73.97 -13.65 -42.68
N ALA A 351 73.37 -14.67 -43.30
CA ALA A 351 71.95 -15.00 -43.39
C ALA A 351 71.32 -15.77 -42.21
N LEU A 352 69.98 -15.82 -42.26
CA LEU A 352 69.01 -16.44 -41.32
C LEU A 352 69.09 -17.97 -41.21
N PRO A 353 68.47 -18.52 -40.15
CA PRO A 353 67.40 -19.48 -40.39
C PRO A 353 66.09 -19.15 -39.65
N THR A 354 64.99 -19.56 -40.29
CA THR A 354 63.60 -19.44 -39.85
C THR A 354 63.25 -20.43 -38.75
N SER A 355 62.38 -20.03 -37.81
CA SER A 355 61.43 -20.96 -37.19
C SER A 355 60.17 -20.25 -36.68
N THR A 356 59.07 -20.95 -36.87
CA THR A 356 57.66 -20.65 -36.64
C THR A 356 57.29 -20.56 -35.16
N ILE A 357 56.45 -19.58 -34.79
CA ILE A 357 55.79 -19.51 -33.46
C ILE A 357 54.29 -19.74 -33.63
N ILE A 358 53.80 -20.72 -32.88
CA ILE A 358 52.39 -21.16 -32.77
C ILE A 358 51.69 -20.23 -31.78
N TYR A 359 50.51 -19.70 -32.14
CA TYR A 359 49.63 -19.00 -31.20
C TYR A 359 48.53 -19.94 -30.73
N ASP A 360 48.42 -20.10 -29.41
CA ASP A 360 47.25 -20.71 -28.77
C ASP A 360 46.26 -19.61 -28.37
N LEU A 361 44.98 -19.86 -28.64
CA LEU A 361 43.88 -18.92 -28.52
C LEU A 361 42.78 -19.52 -27.64
N SER A 362 42.22 -18.64 -26.80
CA SER A 362 40.85 -18.61 -26.27
C SER A 362 40.65 -19.05 -24.81
N PRO A 363 39.52 -18.68 -24.16
CA PRO A 363 38.86 -17.35 -24.17
C PRO A 363 38.29 -16.94 -22.80
N THR A 364 38.17 -15.63 -22.52
CA THR A 364 37.22 -15.13 -21.51
C THR A 364 36.27 -14.06 -22.05
N ARG A 365 35.02 -14.51 -22.11
CA ARG A 365 33.69 -13.92 -22.30
C ARG A 365 33.45 -12.45 -21.89
N LYS A 366 33.11 -11.66 -22.92
CA LYS A 366 32.02 -10.65 -23.09
C LYS A 366 31.32 -10.05 -21.85
N GLN A 367 31.32 -8.72 -21.77
CA GLN A 367 30.12 -7.93 -21.40
C GLN A 367 29.84 -6.83 -22.43
N LYS A 368 28.54 -6.53 -22.54
CA LYS A 368 27.83 -5.90 -23.66
C LYS A 368 27.98 -4.37 -23.72
N THR A 369 27.94 -3.94 -24.96
CA THR A 369 27.83 -2.61 -25.59
C THR A 369 26.64 -1.73 -25.18
N LEU A 370 26.86 -0.40 -25.21
CA LEU A 370 25.85 0.64 -25.51
C LEU A 370 26.36 1.51 -26.68
N ARG A 371 25.44 1.83 -27.61
CA ARG A 371 25.65 2.46 -28.93
C ARG A 371 26.10 3.93 -28.87
N PRO A 372 26.71 4.45 -29.96
CA PRO A 372 26.38 5.78 -30.45
C PRO A 372 25.82 5.76 -31.87
N SER A 373 24.98 6.76 -32.12
CA SER A 373 24.21 7.07 -33.32
C SER A 373 25.08 7.59 -34.47
N ARG A 374 24.73 7.13 -35.67
CA ARG A 374 25.20 7.56 -37.00
C ARG A 374 25.17 9.07 -37.21
N ALA A 375 26.27 9.60 -37.77
CA ALA A 375 26.24 10.75 -38.67
C ALA A 375 26.87 10.36 -40.03
N ARG A 376 26.18 10.82 -41.08
CA ARG A 376 26.44 10.93 -42.53
C ARG A 376 27.94 11.16 -42.91
N SER A 377 28.48 10.82 -44.09
CA SER A 377 27.91 10.51 -45.41
C SER A 377 28.98 10.08 -46.43
N ARG A 378 28.57 9.15 -47.31
CA ARG A 378 28.81 9.06 -48.77
C ARG A 378 30.13 8.51 -49.34
N PRO A 379 30.05 7.88 -50.54
CA PRO A 379 30.80 6.67 -50.88
C PRO A 379 31.84 6.88 -51.98
N VAL A 380 32.76 5.93 -52.12
CA VAL A 380 33.51 5.70 -53.36
C VAL A 380 33.49 4.21 -53.65
N THR A 381 32.94 3.87 -54.82
CA THR A 381 32.78 2.51 -55.34
C THR A 381 33.93 2.22 -56.29
N ILE A 382 34.68 1.13 -56.10
CA ILE A 382 35.30 0.42 -57.23
C ILE A 382 35.17 -1.09 -56.99
N THR A 383 34.49 -1.72 -57.94
CA THR A 383 34.19 -3.13 -58.15
C THR A 383 35.39 -3.93 -58.63
N THR A 384 35.52 -5.20 -58.22
CA THR A 384 35.88 -6.27 -59.17
C THR A 384 35.44 -7.65 -58.69
N THR A 385 34.45 -8.17 -59.42
CA THR A 385 34.25 -9.54 -59.94
C THR A 385 34.43 -10.78 -59.08
N MET A 386 33.29 -11.49 -59.01
CA MET A 386 33.05 -12.89 -58.66
C MET A 386 33.94 -13.89 -59.40
N LEU A 387 34.26 -14.99 -58.73
CA LEU A 387 34.35 -16.31 -59.35
C LEU A 387 33.64 -17.35 -58.47
N THR A 388 32.86 -18.14 -59.17
CA THR A 388 31.86 -19.12 -58.76
C THR A 388 32.47 -20.42 -58.23
N GLY A 389 31.80 -21.04 -57.25
CA GLY A 389 32.04 -22.42 -56.85
C GLY A 389 30.80 -23.01 -56.19
N THR A 390 29.97 -23.68 -56.97
CA THR A 390 28.83 -24.49 -56.51
C THR A 390 29.30 -25.89 -56.11
N ALA A 391 28.85 -26.39 -54.97
CA ALA A 391 28.79 -27.83 -54.69
C ALA A 391 27.43 -28.16 -54.04
N THR A 392 26.76 -29.14 -54.62
CA THR A 392 25.38 -29.57 -54.33
C THR A 392 25.35 -30.96 -53.68
N ILE A 393 24.49 -31.05 -52.64
CA ILE A 393 23.54 -32.13 -52.29
C ILE A 393 24.04 -33.50 -51.76
N SER A 394 23.38 -33.89 -50.65
CA SER A 394 22.90 -35.21 -50.21
C SER A 394 23.38 -35.52 -48.78
N SER A 395 22.62 -36.11 -47.85
CA SER A 395 21.45 -36.97 -47.92
C SER A 395 20.68 -36.93 -46.59
N SER A 396 19.40 -37.30 -46.64
CA SER A 396 18.51 -37.58 -45.51
C SER A 396 18.83 -38.91 -44.84
N ASN A 397 18.68 -38.99 -43.51
CA ASN A 397 17.91 -40.05 -42.85
C ASN A 397 17.72 -39.76 -41.35
N THR A 398 16.46 -39.89 -40.93
CA THR A 398 15.95 -39.95 -39.56
C THR A 398 16.23 -41.32 -38.95
N LEU A 399 16.48 -41.37 -37.62
CA LEU A 399 16.10 -42.48 -36.76
C LEU A 399 16.01 -42.02 -35.29
N ILE A 400 15.01 -42.59 -34.64
CA ILE A 400 14.50 -42.37 -33.27
C ILE A 400 15.18 -43.37 -32.32
N TYR A 401 15.41 -42.99 -31.06
CA TYR A 401 15.39 -43.78 -29.79
C TYR A 401 15.97 -42.83 -28.70
N SER A 402 15.25 -42.30 -27.71
CA SER A 402 14.55 -42.87 -26.53
C SER A 402 15.43 -43.67 -25.56
N SER A 403 15.62 -43.16 -24.33
CA SER A 403 15.62 -43.85 -23.01
C SER A 403 16.28 -42.92 -21.96
N PRO A 404 16.24 -43.18 -20.64
CA PRO A 404 15.12 -43.70 -19.83
C PRO A 404 15.02 -43.07 -18.42
N ASN A 405 13.89 -43.36 -17.74
CA ASN A 405 13.73 -43.78 -16.33
C ASN A 405 14.31 -42.91 -15.18
N ASN A 406 13.64 -42.72 -14.04
CA ASN A 406 12.75 -43.57 -13.23
C ASN A 406 11.86 -42.65 -12.36
N LEU A 407 10.54 -42.87 -12.23
CA LEU A 407 9.85 -43.84 -11.34
C LEU A 407 9.96 -43.46 -9.83
N PHE A 408 8.93 -43.50 -8.96
CA PHE A 408 7.50 -43.88 -9.03
C PHE A 408 6.83 -43.70 -7.64
N TYR A 409 5.53 -44.07 -7.60
CA TYR A 409 4.56 -44.30 -6.50
C TYR A 409 3.56 -43.15 -6.23
N LEU A 410 2.28 -43.17 -6.68
CA LEU A 410 1.11 -44.12 -6.58
C LEU A 410 0.69 -44.43 -5.12
N ILE A 411 -0.58 -44.58 -4.70
CA ILE A 411 -1.96 -44.28 -5.19
C ILE A 411 -2.95 -44.82 -4.12
N LEU A 412 -4.16 -44.26 -4.07
CA LEU A 412 -5.49 -44.78 -3.65
C LEU A 412 -5.84 -45.31 -2.22
N SER A 413 -6.97 -44.76 -1.76
CA SER A 413 -8.22 -45.38 -1.26
C SER A 413 -8.23 -46.33 -0.05
N LEU A 414 -9.22 -46.14 0.84
CA LEU A 414 -10.16 -47.20 1.22
C LEU A 414 -11.43 -46.64 1.88
N LEU A 415 -12.50 -47.41 1.71
CA LEU A 415 -13.91 -47.24 2.06
C LEU A 415 -14.25 -48.34 3.10
N VAL A 416 -15.12 -48.02 4.07
CA VAL A 416 -15.97 -48.91 4.91
C VAL A 416 -15.28 -49.88 5.91
N ILE A 417 -15.74 -49.85 7.19
CA ILE A 417 -16.34 -50.95 7.97
C ILE A 417 -16.20 -50.70 9.49
N CYS A 418 -17.36 -50.56 10.15
CA CYS A 418 -17.82 -51.02 11.48
C CYS A 418 -17.02 -50.87 12.78
N PHE A 419 -17.82 -50.96 13.87
CA PHE A 419 -17.56 -51.06 15.33
C PHE A 419 -17.70 -49.72 16.07
N VAL A 420 -18.57 -49.57 17.09
CA VAL A 420 -19.28 -50.50 17.99
C VAL A 420 -20.70 -49.99 18.24
#